data_AF-A0A351ADU8-F1
#
_entry.id   AF-A0A351ADU8-F1
#
_cell.length_a   1.000
_cell.length_b   1.000
_cell.length_c   1.000
_cell.angle_alpha   90.00
_cell.angle_beta   90.00
_cell.angle_gamma   90.00
#
_symmetry.space_group_name_H-M   'P 1'
#
loop_
_entity.id
_entity.type
_entity.pdbx_description
1 polymer ?
#
loop_
_entity_poly.entity_id
_entity_poly.type
_entity_poly.pdbx_seq_one_letter_code
_entity_poly.pdbx_strand_id
1 'polypeptide(L)'
;MLPVAVLVAAQQNAMTQDSVTYRDGLISVVLAEQRSQVRIADRLPELPRTVSRQMFQLGATKVTFDKDGLLIEKNGWKGRSRLASVPTSDVLFTPEIIAEHRAMANRGEISLNVSAMNGAVAVDDKLYMWLRWERKTGESWLEGVFELDASLEQPTTKFIGKMPGNSFATGVANDRLRLDGEELIAPVRAQEGWGLGRFKLADGTTTFEKAASQAKDAFFVPGSKMMATVRG
;
A
#
# COMPACT_ATOMS: atom_id res chain seq x y z
N MET A 1 20.78 -12.30 -8.84
CA MET A 1 19.61 -11.60 -9.43
C MET A 1 18.49 -12.61 -9.53
N LEU A 2 17.37 -12.37 -8.84
CA LEU A 2 16.21 -13.27 -8.86
C LEU A 2 15.29 -12.90 -10.05
N PRO A 3 14.76 -13.87 -10.80
CA PRO A 3 13.84 -13.60 -11.90
C PRO A 3 12.49 -13.07 -11.40
N VAL A 4 12.02 -11.96 -11.99
CA VAL A 4 10.70 -11.38 -11.74
C VAL A 4 9.75 -11.95 -12.80
N ALA A 5 8.69 -12.65 -12.39
CA ALA A 5 7.73 -13.26 -13.31
C ALA A 5 6.33 -12.73 -13.03
N VAL A 6 5.67 -12.13 -14.02
CA VAL A 6 4.30 -11.60 -13.92
C VAL A 6 3.39 -12.47 -14.77
N LEU A 7 2.29 -12.99 -14.21
CA LEU A 7 1.25 -13.67 -14.99
C LEU A 7 -0.10 -13.05 -14.66
N VAL A 8 -0.85 -12.76 -15.72
CA VAL A 8 -2.24 -12.30 -15.69
C VAL A 8 -3.12 -13.52 -15.42
N ALA A 9 -4.03 -13.43 -14.45
CA ALA A 9 -5.05 -14.45 -14.23
C ALA A 9 -6.06 -14.40 -15.37
N ALA A 10 -6.12 -15.45 -16.17
CA ALA A 10 -7.20 -15.69 -17.12
C ALA A 10 -7.97 -16.91 -16.64
N GLN A 11 -9.26 -16.72 -16.33
CA GLN A 11 -10.20 -17.81 -16.06
C GLN A 11 -10.22 -18.77 -17.26
N GLN A 12 -10.12 -20.07 -17.00
CA GLN A 12 -10.34 -21.09 -18.01
C GLN A 12 -11.82 -21.13 -18.39
N ASN A 13 -12.13 -20.59 -19.57
CA ASN A 13 -13.18 -21.14 -20.42
C ASN A 13 -12.53 -21.37 -21.79
N ALA A 14 -12.58 -22.61 -22.26
CA ALA A 14 -12.05 -22.98 -23.56
C ALA A 14 -12.89 -22.32 -24.66
N MET A 15 -12.31 -21.32 -25.33
CA MET A 15 -12.36 -21.02 -26.77
C MET A 15 -11.61 -19.69 -27.00
N THR A 16 -10.55 -19.70 -27.82
CA THR A 16 -9.82 -18.52 -28.32
C THR A 16 -9.60 -17.42 -27.29
N GLN A 17 -8.78 -17.69 -26.28
CA GLN A 17 -8.52 -16.68 -25.27
C GLN A 17 -7.36 -15.82 -25.73
N ASP A 18 -7.70 -14.61 -26.17
CA ASP A 18 -6.74 -13.53 -26.27
C ASP A 18 -5.98 -13.46 -24.95
N SER A 19 -4.68 -13.74 -24.98
CA SER A 19 -3.87 -13.82 -23.76
C SER A 19 -2.68 -12.90 -23.88
N VAL A 20 -2.48 -12.10 -22.83
CA VAL A 20 -1.34 -11.20 -22.67
C VAL A 20 -0.47 -11.77 -21.57
N THR A 21 0.74 -12.21 -21.92
CA THR A 21 1.71 -12.79 -20.97
C THR A 21 2.98 -11.95 -20.92
N TYR A 22 3.52 -11.72 -19.72
CA TYR A 22 4.75 -10.93 -19.52
C TYR A 22 5.89 -11.81 -18.98
N ARG A 23 7.04 -11.78 -19.64
CA ARG A 23 8.25 -12.48 -19.19
C ARG A 23 9.49 -11.73 -19.68
N ASP A 24 10.41 -11.42 -18.77
CA ASP A 24 11.73 -10.88 -19.09
C ASP A 24 11.72 -9.63 -20.02
N GLY A 25 10.79 -8.69 -19.81
CA GLY A 25 10.65 -7.47 -20.63
C GLY A 25 9.90 -7.65 -21.95
N LEU A 26 9.36 -8.84 -22.19
CA LEU A 26 8.58 -9.20 -23.37
C LEU A 26 7.10 -9.34 -23.01
N ILE A 27 6.22 -8.66 -23.75
CA ILE A 27 4.80 -9.02 -23.77
C ILE A 27 4.55 -9.91 -24.98
N SER A 28 4.02 -11.11 -24.71
CA SER A 28 3.47 -11.99 -25.75
C SER A 28 1.96 -11.82 -25.74
N VAL A 29 1.44 -11.27 -26.83
CA VAL A 29 0.01 -11.23 -27.12
C VAL A 29 -0.29 -12.40 -28.05
N VAL A 30 -1.18 -13.29 -27.63
CA VAL A 30 -1.73 -14.34 -28.49
C VAL A 30 -3.15 -13.89 -28.83
N LEU A 31 -3.35 -13.41 -30.05
CA LEU A 31 -4.67 -13.19 -30.63
C LEU A 31 -4.92 -14.30 -31.62
N ALA A 32 -6.05 -15.01 -31.50
CA ALA A 32 -6.60 -16.10 -32.32
C ALA A 32 -5.67 -16.94 -33.23
N GLU A 33 -4.81 -16.35 -34.10
CA GLU A 33 -3.83 -17.06 -34.94
C GLU A 33 -2.52 -16.27 -35.22
N GLN A 34 -2.23 -15.19 -34.49
CA GLN A 34 -0.99 -14.41 -34.63
C GLN A 34 -0.27 -14.24 -33.28
N ARG A 35 0.98 -14.68 -33.23
CA ARG A 35 1.89 -14.45 -32.10
C ARG A 35 2.74 -13.23 -32.39
N SER A 36 2.43 -12.11 -31.74
CA SER A 36 3.23 -10.89 -31.81
C SER A 36 4.05 -10.75 -30.53
N GLN A 37 5.38 -10.70 -30.68
CA GLN A 37 6.30 -10.41 -29.58
C GLN A 37 6.61 -8.91 -29.59
N VAL A 38 6.13 -8.18 -28.58
CA VAL A 38 6.45 -6.77 -28.43
C VAL A 38 7.45 -6.63 -27.28
N ARG A 39 8.67 -6.18 -27.60
CA ARG A 39 9.69 -5.82 -26.62
C ARG A 39 9.33 -4.44 -26.08
N ILE A 40 8.84 -4.36 -24.84
CA ILE A 40 8.26 -3.11 -24.32
C ILE A 40 9.24 -2.32 -23.44
N ALA A 41 10.33 -2.93 -22.97
CA ALA A 41 11.41 -2.17 -22.36
C ALA A 41 12.75 -2.92 -22.43
N ASP A 42 13.81 -2.21 -22.79
CA ASP A 42 15.19 -2.69 -22.62
C ASP A 42 15.62 -2.74 -21.13
N ARG A 43 14.73 -2.34 -20.20
CA ARG A 43 14.97 -2.32 -18.76
C ARG A 43 13.81 -2.94 -18.00
N LEU A 44 14.13 -3.84 -17.08
CA LEU A 44 13.20 -4.32 -16.06
C LEU A 44 12.60 -3.11 -15.31
N PRO A 45 11.29 -3.13 -14.98
CA PRO A 45 10.69 -2.06 -14.20
C PRO A 45 11.45 -1.93 -12.87
N GLU A 46 11.88 -0.71 -12.54
CA GLU A 46 12.55 -0.46 -11.26
C GLU A 46 11.61 -0.83 -10.12
N LEU A 47 12.12 -1.59 -9.15
CA LEU A 47 11.39 -1.87 -7.92
C LEU A 47 11.06 -0.55 -7.22
N PRO A 48 9.89 -0.43 -6.55
CA PRO A 48 9.55 0.75 -5.78
C PRO A 48 10.65 1.03 -4.75
N ARG A 49 11.24 2.22 -4.83
CA ARG A 49 12.34 2.61 -3.94
C ARG A 49 11.81 2.88 -2.56
N THR A 50 12.43 2.27 -1.56
CA THR A 50 12.22 2.65 -0.16
C THR A 50 12.99 3.93 0.12
N VAL A 51 12.32 4.90 0.74
CA VAL A 51 12.93 6.16 1.19
C VAL A 51 12.87 6.27 2.71
N SER A 52 13.87 6.93 3.30
CA SER A 52 13.91 7.19 4.75
C SER A 52 13.00 8.34 5.19
N ARG A 53 12.51 9.12 4.22
CA ARG A 53 11.63 10.25 4.42
C ARG A 53 10.78 10.47 3.16
N GLN A 54 9.50 10.69 3.35
CA GLN A 54 8.56 11.11 2.30
C GLN A 54 7.96 12.47 2.68
N MET A 55 7.85 13.38 1.72
CA MET A 55 7.28 14.72 1.92
C MET A 55 6.16 14.99 0.92
N PHE A 56 5.11 15.66 1.38
CA PHE A 56 3.98 16.13 0.59
C PHE A 56 3.74 17.61 0.86
N GLN A 57 3.37 18.34 -0.18
CA GLN A 57 2.98 19.74 -0.09
C GLN A 57 1.53 19.86 -0.58
N LEU A 58 0.62 20.25 0.31
CA LEU A 58 -0.81 20.47 0.05
C LEU A 58 -1.13 21.93 0.36
N GLY A 59 -1.06 22.80 -0.65
CA GLY A 59 -1.19 24.25 -0.46
C GLY A 59 -0.13 24.78 0.53
N ALA A 60 -0.58 25.39 1.63
CA ALA A 60 0.28 25.89 2.71
C ALA A 60 0.71 24.80 3.73
N THR A 61 0.17 23.58 3.61
CA THR A 61 0.44 22.48 4.54
C THR A 61 1.55 21.59 4.00
N LYS A 62 2.60 21.42 4.79
CA LYS A 62 3.68 20.46 4.52
C LYS A 62 3.53 19.26 5.44
N VAL A 63 3.52 18.06 4.86
CA VAL A 63 3.45 16.79 5.58
C VAL A 63 4.73 16.02 5.33
N THR A 64 5.39 15.57 6.39
CA THR A 64 6.61 14.75 6.33
C THR A 64 6.42 13.48 7.13
N PHE A 65 6.62 12.33 6.50
CA PHE A 65 6.73 11.05 7.19
C PHE A 65 8.20 10.60 7.21
N ASP A 66 8.72 10.31 8.39
CA ASP A 66 10.05 9.72 8.58
C ASP A 66 10.05 8.77 9.79
N LYS A 67 11.24 8.29 10.19
CA LYS A 67 11.42 7.38 11.33
C LYS A 67 10.83 7.88 12.65
N ASP A 68 10.61 9.19 12.79
CA ASP A 68 10.07 9.79 14.02
C ASP A 68 8.55 9.94 13.97
N GLY A 69 7.90 9.47 12.89
CA GLY A 69 6.47 9.51 12.67
C GLY A 69 6.05 10.59 11.67
N LEU A 70 4.84 11.09 11.86
CA LEU A 70 4.25 12.10 11.00
C LEU A 70 4.50 13.50 11.57
N LEU A 71 5.00 14.38 10.72
CA LEU A 71 5.15 15.80 10.98
C LEU A 71 4.24 16.58 10.03
N ILE A 72 3.42 17.47 10.58
CA ILE A 72 2.53 18.37 9.85
C ILE A 72 2.93 19.80 10.20
N GLU A 73 3.13 20.64 9.19
CA GLU A 73 3.52 22.04 9.32
C GLU A 73 2.57 22.90 8.47
N LYS A 74 1.94 23.93 9.04
CA LYS A 74 1.04 24.85 8.32
C LYS A 74 1.07 26.23 8.97
N ASN A 75 1.37 27.29 8.22
CA ASN A 75 1.30 28.69 8.69
C ASN A 75 1.94 28.95 10.07
N GLY A 76 3.09 28.33 10.36
CA GLY A 76 3.79 28.45 11.65
C GLY A 76 3.32 27.47 12.74
N TRP A 77 2.16 26.82 12.59
CA TRP A 77 1.76 25.69 13.41
C TRP A 77 2.54 24.43 13.00
N LYS A 78 2.89 23.61 14.01
CA LYS A 78 3.63 22.36 13.85
C LYS A 78 3.11 21.28 14.78
N GLY A 79 2.68 20.15 14.23
CA GLY A 79 2.25 18.97 14.97
C GLY A 79 3.09 17.76 14.57
N ARG A 80 3.67 17.06 15.55
CA ARG A 80 4.34 15.77 15.33
C ARG A 80 3.64 14.67 16.12
N SER A 81 3.34 13.56 15.44
CA SER A 81 2.67 12.40 16.03
C SER A 81 3.35 11.11 15.60
N ARG A 82 3.54 10.21 16.58
CA ARG A 82 3.94 8.82 16.33
C ARG A 82 2.75 7.87 16.19
N LEU A 83 1.53 8.41 16.27
CA LEU A 83 0.28 7.64 16.23
C LEU A 83 0.27 6.49 17.25
N ALA A 84 0.88 6.70 18.41
CA ALA A 84 1.09 5.67 19.43
C ALA A 84 -0.21 5.15 20.06
N SER A 85 -1.28 5.94 19.99
CA SER A 85 -2.60 5.59 20.51
C SER A 85 -3.38 4.66 19.59
N VAL A 86 -3.05 4.55 18.30
CA VAL A 86 -3.80 3.77 17.31
C VAL A 86 -3.88 2.29 17.71
N PRO A 87 -2.76 1.59 17.99
CA PRO A 87 -2.75 0.24 18.56
C PRO A 87 -3.66 0.00 19.77
N THR A 88 -3.99 1.02 20.55
CA THR A 88 -4.75 0.88 21.80
C THR A 88 -6.03 1.70 21.79
N SER A 89 -6.57 1.98 20.60
CA SER A 89 -7.80 2.75 20.44
C SER A 89 -9.03 1.86 20.65
N ASP A 90 -9.93 2.33 21.53
CA ASP A 90 -11.27 1.77 21.78
C ASP A 90 -12.22 1.88 20.58
N VAL A 91 -11.93 2.77 19.64
CA VAL A 91 -12.62 2.85 18.34
C VAL A 91 -12.28 1.67 17.45
N LEU A 92 -11.06 1.12 17.56
CA LEU A 92 -10.56 0.09 16.65
C LEU A 92 -10.58 -1.31 17.26
N PHE A 93 -10.48 -1.42 18.58
CA PHE A 93 -10.22 -2.66 19.27
C PHE A 93 -11.06 -2.78 20.54
N THR A 94 -11.41 -4.02 20.89
CA THR A 94 -12.05 -4.31 22.16
C THR A 94 -11.06 -4.15 23.32
N PRO A 95 -11.54 -3.99 24.56
CA PRO A 95 -10.67 -3.89 25.73
C PRO A 95 -9.66 -5.05 25.88
N GLU A 96 -10.06 -6.27 25.49
CA GLU A 96 -9.22 -7.47 25.56
C GLU A 96 -8.05 -7.38 24.58
N ILE A 97 -8.33 -6.98 23.32
CA ILE A 97 -7.30 -6.78 22.29
C ILE A 97 -6.37 -5.64 22.70
N ILE A 98 -6.91 -4.55 23.28
CA ILE A 98 -6.10 -3.44 23.78
C ILE A 98 -5.16 -3.91 24.90
N ALA A 99 -5.65 -4.72 25.83
CA ALA A 99 -4.84 -5.30 26.89
C ALA A 99 -3.73 -6.20 26.33
N GLU A 100 -4.04 -7.01 25.31
CA GLU A 100 -3.07 -7.85 24.61
C GLU A 100 -1.98 -7.01 23.93
N HIS A 101 -2.35 -5.98 23.16
CA HIS A 101 -1.40 -5.08 22.50
C HIS A 101 -0.49 -4.40 23.52
N ARG A 102 -1.02 -3.95 24.66
CA ARG A 102 -0.21 -3.38 25.75
C ARG A 102 0.75 -4.41 26.33
N ALA A 103 0.30 -5.65 26.53
CA ALA A 103 1.16 -6.72 27.02
C ALA A 103 2.28 -7.06 26.02
N MET A 104 1.97 -7.16 24.73
CA MET A 104 2.96 -7.39 23.66
C MET A 104 3.99 -6.25 23.59
N ALA A 105 3.55 -5.00 23.70
CA ALA A 105 4.42 -3.83 23.74
C ALA A 105 5.34 -3.84 24.97
N ASN A 106 4.82 -4.21 26.14
CA ASN A 106 5.61 -4.35 27.37
C ASN A 106 6.67 -5.47 27.27
N ARG A 107 6.39 -6.54 26.52
CA ARG A 107 7.36 -7.60 26.20
C ARG A 107 8.34 -7.20 25.08
N GLY A 108 8.15 -6.06 24.43
CA GLY A 108 8.99 -5.57 23.33
C GLY A 108 8.80 -6.33 22.01
N GLU A 109 7.67 -7.02 21.84
CA GLU A 109 7.34 -7.78 20.62
C GLU A 109 6.87 -6.85 19.49
N ILE A 110 6.18 -5.77 19.85
CA ILE A 110 5.66 -4.74 18.94
C ILE A 110 6.05 -3.34 19.44
N SER A 111 6.13 -2.39 18.51
CA SER A 111 6.12 -0.97 18.82
C SER A 111 4.69 -0.43 18.72
N LEU A 112 4.29 0.41 19.67
CA LEU A 112 3.03 1.15 19.55
C LEU A 112 3.14 2.34 18.58
N ASN A 113 4.35 2.82 18.30
CA ASN A 113 4.57 3.88 17.32
C ASN A 113 4.45 3.34 15.90
N VAL A 114 3.87 4.13 15.01
CA VAL A 114 3.84 3.86 13.56
C VAL A 114 5.25 3.59 13.07
N SER A 115 5.42 2.52 12.29
CA SER A 115 6.73 2.03 11.87
C SER A 115 7.08 2.50 10.46
N ALA A 116 6.09 2.48 9.56
CA ALA A 116 6.31 2.77 8.15
C ALA A 116 5.04 3.22 7.42
N MET A 117 5.22 3.74 6.21
CA MET A 117 4.17 4.10 5.27
C MET A 117 4.23 3.21 4.03
N ASN A 118 3.14 2.48 3.79
CA ASN A 118 2.92 1.60 2.64
C ASN A 118 2.62 2.37 1.34
N GLY A 119 2.30 3.66 1.45
CA GLY A 119 2.01 4.53 0.32
C GLY A 119 1.07 5.63 0.71
N ALA A 120 1.00 6.66 -0.13
CA ALA A 120 0.13 7.79 0.09
C ALA A 120 -0.20 8.49 -1.22
N VAL A 121 -1.40 9.06 -1.27
CA VAL A 121 -1.90 9.81 -2.43
C VAL A 121 -2.50 11.12 -1.96
N ALA A 122 -2.07 12.21 -2.59
CA ALA A 122 -2.68 13.52 -2.41
C ALA A 122 -3.79 13.71 -3.45
N VAL A 123 -4.96 14.16 -3.00
CA VAL A 123 -6.13 14.48 -3.82
C VAL A 123 -6.68 15.80 -3.30
N ASP A 124 -6.57 16.85 -4.10
CA ASP A 124 -6.92 18.22 -3.71
C ASP A 124 -6.24 18.61 -2.39
N ASP A 125 -7.02 19.01 -1.37
CA ASP A 125 -6.55 19.37 -0.03
C ASP A 125 -6.46 18.17 0.93
N LYS A 126 -6.56 16.94 0.43
CA LYS A 126 -6.52 15.73 1.26
C LYS A 126 -5.30 14.89 0.96
N LEU A 127 -4.72 14.32 2.02
CA LEU A 127 -3.68 13.31 1.92
C LEU A 127 -4.19 12.00 2.51
N TYR A 128 -4.28 10.99 1.66
CA TYR A 128 -4.58 9.63 2.06
C TYR A 128 -3.28 8.87 2.29
N MET A 129 -3.14 8.22 3.43
CA MET A 129 -1.93 7.51 3.83
C MET A 129 -2.28 6.10 4.28
N TRP A 130 -1.59 5.12 3.73
CA TRP A 130 -1.64 3.75 4.24
C TRP A 130 -0.43 3.51 5.14
N LEU A 131 -0.67 3.43 6.45
CA LEU A 131 0.36 3.36 7.48
C LEU A 131 0.39 1.95 8.09
N ARG A 132 1.58 1.53 8.53
CA ARG A 132 1.77 0.22 9.18
C ARG A 132 2.62 0.26 10.44
N TRP A 133 2.33 -0.69 11.32
CA TRP A 133 3.09 -1.02 12.52
C TRP A 133 3.70 -2.39 12.33
N GLU A 134 4.97 -2.49 12.70
CA GLU A 134 5.77 -3.71 12.55
C GLU A 134 6.09 -4.33 13.91
N ARG A 135 6.21 -5.65 13.90
CA ARG A 135 6.83 -6.42 14.97
C ARG A 135 8.33 -6.15 14.92
N LYS A 136 9.04 -6.51 16.00
CA LYS A 136 10.51 -6.47 16.01
C LYS A 136 11.14 -7.30 14.88
N THR A 137 10.44 -8.32 14.37
CA THR A 137 10.83 -9.15 13.23
C THR A 137 10.71 -8.44 11.87
N GLY A 138 10.15 -7.22 11.82
CA GLY A 138 9.86 -6.47 10.59
C GLY A 138 8.53 -6.85 9.93
N GLU A 139 7.81 -7.83 10.47
CA GLU A 139 6.50 -8.23 9.97
C GLU A 139 5.43 -7.20 10.39
N SER A 140 4.65 -6.75 9.42
CA SER A 140 3.49 -5.90 9.67
C SER A 140 2.44 -6.67 10.48
N TRP A 141 2.00 -6.11 11.61
CA TRP A 141 0.92 -6.70 12.42
C TRP A 141 -0.34 -5.84 12.47
N LEU A 142 -0.22 -4.55 12.12
CA LEU A 142 -1.34 -3.64 12.00
C LEU A 142 -1.10 -2.69 10.82
N GLU A 143 -2.11 -2.52 9.99
CA GLU A 143 -2.13 -1.53 8.90
C GLU A 143 -3.45 -0.78 8.91
N GLY A 144 -3.41 0.50 8.57
CA GLY A 144 -4.58 1.38 8.56
C GLY A 144 -4.48 2.46 7.49
N VAL A 145 -5.63 2.81 6.94
CA VAL A 145 -5.79 3.91 6.00
C VAL A 145 -6.21 5.15 6.80
N PHE A 146 -5.49 6.25 6.57
CA PHE A 146 -5.67 7.52 7.24
C PHE A 146 -5.95 8.62 6.22
N GLU A 147 -6.80 9.56 6.59
CA GLU A 147 -7.03 10.82 5.89
C GLU A 147 -6.43 11.96 6.71
N LEU A 148 -5.77 12.90 6.03
CA LEU A 148 -5.43 14.20 6.55
C LEU A 148 -6.11 15.25 5.69
N ASP A 149 -6.90 16.13 6.32
CA ASP A 149 -7.53 17.26 5.66
C ASP A 149 -6.69 18.53 5.89
N ALA A 150 -6.01 18.98 4.83
CA ALA A 150 -5.12 20.13 4.84
C ALA A 150 -5.87 21.46 4.78
N SER A 151 -7.18 21.47 4.55
CA SER A 151 -8.00 22.69 4.56
C SER A 151 -8.18 23.23 5.98
N LEU A 152 -8.18 22.36 6.99
CA LEU A 152 -8.34 22.70 8.40
C LEU A 152 -7.21 23.60 8.91
N GLU A 153 -7.51 24.55 9.80
CA GLU A 153 -6.50 25.45 10.39
C GLU A 153 -5.38 24.67 11.09
N GLN A 154 -5.75 23.60 11.81
CA GLN A 154 -4.83 22.63 12.42
C GLN A 154 -5.11 21.24 11.84
N PRO A 155 -4.46 20.86 10.72
CA PRO A 155 -4.70 19.57 10.09
C PRO A 155 -4.34 18.43 11.04
N THR A 156 -5.22 17.43 11.12
CA THR A 156 -5.01 16.21 11.91
C THR A 156 -5.25 14.99 11.04
N THR A 157 -4.68 13.85 11.46
CA THR A 157 -4.92 12.57 10.80
C THR A 157 -6.08 11.83 11.43
N LYS A 158 -7.00 11.36 10.61
CA LYS A 158 -8.14 10.51 10.99
C LYS A 158 -7.96 9.11 10.40
N PHE A 159 -8.18 8.08 11.20
CA PHE A 159 -8.31 6.72 10.69
C PHE A 159 -9.64 6.58 9.93
N ILE A 160 -9.59 6.09 8.70
CA ILE A 160 -10.77 5.93 7.84
C ILE A 160 -11.09 4.47 7.48
N GLY A 161 -10.18 3.53 7.75
CA GLY A 161 -10.44 2.11 7.55
C GLY A 161 -9.17 1.29 7.34
N LYS A 162 -9.30 0.09 6.77
CA LYS A 162 -8.19 -0.82 6.48
C LYS A 162 -8.31 -1.30 5.04
N MET A 163 -7.18 -1.55 4.39
CA MET A 163 -7.18 -2.29 3.12
C MET A 163 -7.61 -3.75 3.38
N PRO A 164 -8.18 -4.45 2.38
CA PRO A 164 -8.59 -5.85 2.52
C PRO A 164 -7.39 -6.80 2.39
N GLY A 165 -6.37 -6.58 3.21
CA GLY A 165 -5.10 -7.31 3.21
C GLY A 165 -3.92 -6.45 3.67
N ASN A 166 -2.76 -7.08 3.76
CA ASN A 166 -1.51 -6.45 4.17
C ASN A 166 -0.64 -6.06 2.97
N SER A 167 0.07 -4.95 3.07
CA SER A 167 0.96 -4.46 2.01
C SER A 167 2.16 -5.36 1.76
N PHE A 168 2.69 -5.31 0.54
CA PHE A 168 4.02 -5.83 0.18
C PHE A 168 5.17 -4.84 0.44
N ALA A 169 4.85 -3.58 0.79
CA ALA A 169 5.84 -2.53 1.03
C ALA A 169 6.88 -2.95 2.10
N THR A 170 8.11 -2.42 1.99
CA THR A 170 9.19 -2.65 2.96
C THR A 170 9.95 -1.37 3.29
N GLY A 171 10.56 -1.34 4.49
CA GLY A 171 11.27 -0.17 5.03
C GLY A 171 10.36 1.03 5.33
N VAL A 172 10.96 2.21 5.58
CA VAL A 172 10.28 3.37 6.21
C VAL A 172 9.13 3.92 5.37
N ALA A 173 9.36 4.21 4.09
CA ALA A 173 8.30 4.61 3.18
C ALA A 173 8.52 3.96 1.81
N ASN A 174 7.52 3.29 1.29
CA ASN A 174 7.58 2.61 0.00
C ASN A 174 6.20 2.71 -0.65
N ASP A 175 6.09 3.53 -1.69
CA ASP A 175 4.79 3.92 -2.23
C ASP A 175 4.13 2.83 -3.08
N ARG A 176 3.11 2.18 -2.52
CA ARG A 176 2.27 1.15 -3.17
C ARG A 176 0.83 1.59 -3.39
N LEU A 177 0.45 2.78 -2.93
CA LEU A 177 -0.93 3.25 -2.95
C LEU A 177 -1.18 4.07 -4.22
N ARG A 178 -2.33 3.86 -4.86
CA ARG A 178 -2.79 4.64 -6.00
C ARG A 178 -4.25 5.04 -5.81
N LEU A 179 -4.65 6.10 -6.51
CA LEU A 179 -6.04 6.47 -6.68
C LEU A 179 -6.52 5.95 -8.05
N ASP A 180 -7.67 5.29 -8.08
CA ASP A 180 -8.37 4.89 -9.29
C ASP A 180 -9.84 5.31 -9.15
N GLY A 181 -10.21 6.43 -9.78
CA GLY A 181 -11.49 7.08 -9.54
C GLY A 181 -11.63 7.52 -8.08
N GLU A 182 -12.63 6.98 -7.38
CA GLU A 182 -12.93 7.29 -5.97
C GLU A 182 -12.39 6.21 -5.00
N GLU A 183 -11.51 5.33 -5.48
CA GLU A 183 -10.97 4.23 -4.71
C GLU A 183 -9.46 4.36 -4.52
N LEU A 184 -9.00 4.06 -3.31
CA LEU A 184 -7.61 3.75 -3.03
C LEU A 184 -7.36 2.30 -3.41
N ILE A 185 -6.36 2.05 -4.24
CA ILE A 185 -6.00 0.71 -4.70
C ILE A 185 -4.55 0.39 -4.36
N ALA A 186 -4.30 -0.87 -4.00
CA ALA A 186 -2.96 -1.37 -3.77
C ALA A 186 -2.87 -2.90 -3.95
N PRO A 187 -1.69 -3.43 -4.35
CA PRO A 187 -1.41 -4.85 -4.23
C PRO A 187 -1.34 -5.25 -2.75
N VAL A 188 -2.11 -6.28 -2.38
CA VAL A 188 -2.22 -6.76 -1.00
C VAL A 188 -2.07 -8.28 -0.89
N ARG A 189 -1.63 -8.73 0.28
CA ARG A 189 -1.65 -10.12 0.74
C ARG A 189 -2.90 -10.36 1.58
N ALA A 190 -3.69 -11.35 1.23
CA ALA A 190 -4.90 -11.77 1.94
C ALA A 190 -4.83 -13.27 2.25
N GLN A 191 -5.79 -13.81 3.01
CA GLN A 191 -5.79 -15.23 3.40
C GLN A 191 -5.78 -16.18 2.19
N GLU A 192 -6.47 -15.80 1.10
CA GLU A 192 -6.61 -16.63 -0.09
C GLU A 192 -5.47 -16.45 -1.11
N GLY A 193 -4.46 -15.65 -0.80
CA GLY A 193 -3.31 -15.39 -1.67
C GLY A 193 -2.98 -13.91 -1.77
N TRP A 194 -2.77 -13.41 -2.98
CA TRP A 194 -2.53 -11.98 -3.21
C TRP A 194 -3.35 -11.47 -4.37
N GLY A 195 -3.52 -10.16 -4.42
CA GLY A 195 -4.35 -9.52 -5.43
C GLY A 195 -4.42 -8.01 -5.25
N LEU A 196 -5.43 -7.41 -5.88
CA LEU A 196 -5.71 -5.99 -5.78
C LEU A 196 -6.72 -5.74 -4.66
N GLY A 197 -6.29 -5.03 -3.63
CA GLY A 197 -7.19 -4.48 -2.63
C GLY A 197 -7.69 -3.11 -3.08
N ARG A 198 -8.97 -2.86 -2.86
CA ARG A 198 -9.64 -1.58 -3.12
C ARG A 198 -10.30 -1.09 -1.84
N PHE A 199 -10.26 0.22 -1.61
CA PHE A 199 -10.91 0.90 -0.51
C PHE A 199 -11.63 2.13 -1.07
N LYS A 200 -12.95 2.16 -0.96
CA LYS A 200 -13.78 3.25 -1.49
C LYS A 200 -13.82 4.42 -0.51
N LEU A 201 -13.45 5.62 -0.98
CA LEU A 201 -13.33 6.80 -0.11
C LEU A 201 -14.68 7.29 0.45
N ALA A 202 -15.77 7.07 -0.29
CA ALA A 202 -17.09 7.58 0.07
C ALA A 202 -17.68 6.91 1.33
N ASP A 203 -17.49 5.60 1.47
CA ASP A 203 -18.18 4.78 2.48
C ASP A 203 -17.25 3.81 3.23
N GLY A 204 -15.97 3.76 2.87
CA GLY A 204 -14.99 2.85 3.47
C GLY A 204 -15.15 1.39 3.08
N THR A 205 -16.00 1.08 2.11
CA THR A 205 -16.19 -0.29 1.60
C THR A 205 -14.88 -0.80 1.01
N THR A 206 -14.59 -2.07 1.26
CA THR A 206 -13.39 -2.73 0.74
C THR A 206 -13.75 -3.90 -0.16
N THR A 207 -12.98 -4.07 -1.22
CA THR A 207 -13.10 -5.25 -2.10
C THR A 207 -11.72 -5.80 -2.41
N PHE A 208 -11.64 -7.11 -2.55
CA PHE A 208 -10.40 -7.81 -2.89
C PHE A 208 -10.61 -8.62 -4.16
N GLU A 209 -9.77 -8.35 -5.16
CA GLU A 209 -9.72 -9.10 -6.40
C GLU A 209 -8.46 -9.96 -6.42
N LYS A 210 -8.64 -11.27 -6.24
CA LYS A 210 -7.53 -12.22 -6.19
C LYS A 210 -6.81 -12.31 -7.54
N ALA A 211 -5.49 -12.16 -7.52
CA ALA A 211 -4.63 -12.35 -8.68
C ALA A 211 -4.06 -13.77 -8.75
N ALA A 212 -3.42 -14.25 -7.67
CA ALA A 212 -2.90 -15.62 -7.60
C ALA A 212 -2.72 -16.08 -6.14
N SER A 213 -2.29 -17.33 -5.95
CA SER A 213 -2.08 -17.92 -4.63
C SER A 213 -0.86 -17.37 -3.90
N GLN A 214 0.22 -17.04 -4.60
CA GLN A 214 1.48 -16.62 -4.00
C GLN A 214 2.18 -15.54 -4.82
N ALA A 215 2.84 -14.63 -4.11
CA ALA A 215 3.80 -13.67 -4.64
C ALA A 215 4.82 -13.34 -3.56
N LYS A 216 6.08 -13.13 -3.96
CA LYS A 216 7.12 -12.60 -3.08
C LYS A 216 6.99 -11.09 -2.92
N ASP A 217 6.66 -10.40 -4.02
CA ASP A 217 6.40 -8.97 -4.06
C ASP A 217 5.36 -8.64 -5.14
N ALA A 218 4.64 -7.52 -5.00
CA ALA A 218 3.73 -6.98 -6.03
C ALA A 218 3.61 -5.46 -5.92
N PHE A 219 3.71 -4.75 -7.04
CA PHE A 219 3.75 -3.28 -7.11
C PHE A 219 3.17 -2.73 -8.41
N PHE A 220 2.78 -1.46 -8.42
CA PHE A 220 2.47 -0.75 -9.66
C PHE A 220 3.75 -0.33 -10.37
N VAL A 221 3.84 -0.60 -11.67
CA VAL A 221 4.93 -0.12 -12.51
C VAL A 221 4.90 1.42 -12.50
N PRO A 222 6.03 2.09 -12.18
CA PRO A 222 6.08 3.54 -12.14
C PRO A 222 5.58 4.18 -13.44
N GLY A 223 4.72 5.20 -13.34
CA GLY A 223 4.14 5.89 -14.50
C GLY A 223 3.09 5.09 -15.27
N SER A 224 2.64 3.94 -14.76
CA SER A 224 1.68 3.06 -15.41
C SER A 224 0.56 2.61 -14.47
N LYS A 225 -0.56 2.17 -15.05
CA LYS A 225 -1.62 1.43 -14.35
C LYS A 225 -1.33 -0.06 -14.23
N MET A 226 -0.25 -0.56 -14.84
CA MET A 226 0.12 -1.97 -14.80
C MET A 226 0.64 -2.38 -13.43
N MET A 227 0.21 -3.55 -12.98
CA MET A 227 0.73 -4.20 -11.79
C MET A 227 1.76 -5.28 -12.18
N ALA A 228 2.90 -5.29 -11.50
CA ALA A 228 3.95 -6.29 -11.63
C ALA A 228 4.07 -7.11 -10.33
N THR A 229 4.52 -8.35 -10.45
CA THR A 229 4.79 -9.24 -9.31
C THR A 229 6.14 -9.94 -9.46
N VAL A 230 6.79 -10.20 -8.32
CA VAL A 230 7.98 -11.04 -8.21
C VAL A 230 7.53 -12.41 -7.69
N ARG A 231 7.84 -13.46 -8.45
CA ARG A 231 7.60 -14.85 -8.01
C ARG A 231 8.76 -15.36 -7.15
N GLY A 232 8.42 -16.28 -6.25
CA GLY A 232 9.39 -17.09 -5.51
C GLY A 232 9.98 -18.17 -6.40
#